data_AF-A0A2T0PXP8-F1
#
_entry.id   AF-A0A2T0PXP8-F1
#
_cell.length_a   1.000
_cell.length_b   1.000
_cell.length_c   1.000
_cell.angle_alpha   90.00
_cell.angle_beta   90.00
_cell.angle_gamma   90.00
#
_symmetry.space_group_name_H-M   'P 1'
#
loop_
_entity.id
_entity.type
_entity.pdbx_description
1 polymer ?
#
loop_
_entity_poly.entity_id
_entity_poly.type
_entity_poly.pdbx_seq_one_letter_code
_entity_poly.pdbx_strand_id
1 'polypeptide(L)'
;MVEEQLYHARARGDLGGYLSVLAGAELYMPIRKDEADQVVSGHRTGYNRVTRAEGPYTVMDVYTRGYLPEATYGPNALVYDMCTVKWVGEGWPEYEWWLVVNPGTPVETRFRSVELAAWVRANAHRVRPLADHGNRLVTVRTGHLYGPMAHALAFGAPLAVLNEAPWNVLRTTFTSYVTDVTVLRDDWGVSSREEWQAVMASLLDDKAGVPGASAVLDLRDGLVRQWGRPVDERTLRDALVEWCRAERLPYERKQQYLVVADLILRYEERFRADGLLLPNAYVRSVHGWDYGRAVSVARWGLAAQLCDRATAEQLVLRAGALCHARYTSWLDFSAGYVLGRMLHFDNGEFGERYTDSLLAHRLLVDEAESPWRHIAY
;
A
#
# COMPACT_ATOMS: atom_id res chain seq x y z
N MET A 1 -3.05 18.47 6.00
CA MET A 1 -3.77 17.18 5.95
C MET A 1 -5.28 17.41 6.03
N VAL A 2 -6.11 16.39 5.79
CA VAL A 2 -7.60 16.50 5.83
C VAL A 2 -8.07 17.04 7.18
N GLU A 3 -7.62 16.44 8.29
CA GLU A 3 -8.07 16.77 9.64
C GLU A 3 -7.75 18.22 10.04
N GLU A 4 -6.61 18.75 9.60
CA GLU A 4 -6.20 20.13 9.83
C GLU A 4 -7.09 21.12 9.04
N GLN A 5 -7.41 20.79 7.79
CA GLN A 5 -8.34 21.60 6.99
C GLN A 5 -9.75 21.59 7.60
N LEU A 6 -10.20 20.45 8.11
CA LEU A 6 -11.46 20.33 8.85
C LEU A 6 -11.46 21.15 10.14
N TYR A 7 -10.38 21.11 10.91
CA TYR A 7 -10.23 21.92 12.12
C TYR A 7 -10.34 23.42 11.80
N HIS A 8 -9.62 23.89 10.78
CA HIS A 8 -9.67 25.29 10.39
C HIS A 8 -11.03 25.71 9.82
N ALA A 9 -11.70 24.87 9.03
CA ALA A 9 -13.04 25.14 8.54
C ALA A 9 -14.04 25.24 9.71
N ARG A 10 -13.98 24.28 10.65
CA ARG A 10 -14.83 24.29 11.85
C ARG A 10 -14.59 25.51 12.73
N ALA A 11 -13.32 25.85 12.99
CA ALA A 11 -12.95 27.00 13.81
C ALA A 11 -13.47 28.34 13.24
N ARG A 12 -13.67 28.43 11.92
CA ARG A 12 -14.26 29.59 11.24
C ARG A 12 -15.78 29.51 11.08
N GLY A 13 -16.43 28.42 11.49
CA GLY A 13 -17.86 28.18 11.23
C GLY A 13 -18.18 27.93 9.74
N ASP A 14 -17.17 27.59 8.93
CA ASP A 14 -17.27 27.42 7.48
C ASP A 14 -17.72 25.99 7.12
N LEU A 15 -19.03 25.74 7.23
CA LEU A 15 -19.61 24.43 6.89
C LEU A 15 -19.45 24.06 5.41
N GLY A 16 -19.45 25.05 4.51
CA GLY A 16 -19.24 24.84 3.07
C GLY A 16 -17.82 24.38 2.76
N GLY A 17 -16.82 25.02 3.38
CA GLY A 17 -15.43 24.60 3.35
C GLY A 17 -15.23 23.23 3.98
N TYR A 18 -15.90 22.95 5.11
CA TYR A 18 -15.85 21.63 5.75
C TYR A 18 -16.33 20.51 4.81
N LEU A 19 -17.52 20.68 4.20
CA LEU A 19 -18.04 19.72 3.22
C LEU A 19 -17.18 19.61 1.97
N SER A 20 -16.56 20.71 1.53
CA SER A 20 -15.62 20.71 0.41
C SER A 20 -14.38 19.85 0.71
N VAL A 21 -13.87 19.89 1.94
CA VAL A 21 -12.76 19.02 2.38
C VAL A 21 -13.20 17.56 2.41
N LEU A 22 -14.39 17.27 2.95
CA LEU A 22 -14.93 15.90 2.96
C LEU A 22 -15.17 15.33 1.56
N ALA A 23 -15.55 16.16 0.59
CA ALA A 23 -15.78 15.74 -0.77
C ALA A 23 -14.50 15.22 -1.47
N GLY A 24 -13.33 15.68 -1.06
CA GLY A 24 -12.05 15.19 -1.55
C GLY A 24 -11.38 14.12 -0.67
N ALA A 25 -12.02 13.72 0.43
CA ALA A 25 -11.45 12.82 1.43
C ALA A 25 -12.11 11.44 1.42
N GLU A 26 -11.34 10.44 1.86
CA GLU A 26 -11.87 9.13 2.22
C GLU A 26 -12.64 9.24 3.55
N LEU A 27 -13.87 8.74 3.56
CA LEU A 27 -14.66 8.57 4.77
C LEU A 27 -14.74 7.10 5.14
N TYR A 28 -14.89 6.83 6.42
CA TYR A 28 -14.99 5.49 6.97
C TYR A 28 -16.24 5.36 7.79
N MET A 29 -16.98 4.28 7.58
CA MET A 29 -18.14 3.95 8.38
C MET A 29 -17.92 2.63 9.12
N PRO A 30 -18.41 2.51 10.36
CA PRO A 30 -18.42 1.24 11.05
C PRO A 30 -19.39 0.28 10.36
N ILE A 31 -18.95 -0.96 10.20
CA ILE A 31 -19.75 -2.07 9.69
C ILE A 31 -19.55 -3.28 10.58
N ARG A 32 -20.57 -4.15 10.61
CA ARG A 32 -20.50 -5.43 11.30
C ARG A 32 -19.57 -6.38 10.55
N LYS A 33 -18.54 -6.90 11.23
CA LYS A 33 -17.54 -7.79 10.61
C LYS A 33 -18.16 -9.05 10.02
N ASP A 34 -19.13 -9.67 10.71
CA ASP A 34 -19.82 -10.87 10.24
C ASP A 34 -20.59 -10.64 8.93
N GLU A 35 -21.16 -9.44 8.75
CA GLU A 35 -21.76 -9.05 7.48
C GLU A 35 -20.70 -8.77 6.41
N ALA A 36 -19.59 -8.11 6.77
CA ALA A 36 -18.47 -7.84 5.88
C ALA A 36 -17.86 -9.13 5.32
N ASP A 37 -17.66 -10.15 6.16
CA ASP A 37 -17.14 -11.46 5.77
C ASP A 37 -18.10 -12.18 4.80
N GLN A 38 -19.41 -12.03 4.99
CA GLN A 38 -20.43 -12.54 4.07
C GLN A 38 -20.43 -11.80 2.73
N VAL A 39 -20.15 -10.49 2.73
CA VAL A 39 -19.99 -9.70 1.50
C VAL A 39 -18.75 -10.16 0.74
N VAL A 40 -17.61 -10.26 1.42
CA VAL A 40 -16.37 -10.75 0.80
C VAL A 40 -16.63 -12.13 0.21
N SER A 41 -17.13 -13.09 0.97
CA SER A 41 -17.39 -14.47 0.50
C SER A 41 -18.51 -14.61 -0.55
N GLY A 42 -19.18 -13.52 -0.95
CA GLY A 42 -20.23 -13.53 -1.98
C GLY A 42 -21.58 -14.04 -1.51
N HIS A 43 -21.75 -14.32 -0.20
CA HIS A 43 -23.03 -14.70 0.39
C HIS A 43 -23.99 -13.51 0.55
N ARG A 44 -23.47 -12.28 0.51
CA ARG A 44 -24.25 -11.03 0.56
C ARG A 44 -23.71 -10.00 -0.43
N THR A 45 -24.58 -9.09 -0.87
CA THR A 45 -24.21 -7.99 -1.78
C THR A 45 -23.94 -6.68 -1.05
N GLY A 46 -24.17 -6.61 0.26
CA GLY A 46 -23.91 -5.45 1.10
C GLY A 46 -24.16 -5.72 2.58
N TYR A 47 -23.77 -4.75 3.40
CA TYR A 47 -23.95 -4.74 4.85
C TYR A 47 -24.89 -3.59 5.26
N ASN A 48 -25.47 -3.71 6.45
CA ASN A 48 -26.35 -2.70 7.01
C ASN A 48 -25.55 -1.51 7.56
N ARG A 49 -26.12 -0.31 7.49
CA ARG A 49 -25.54 0.87 8.13
C ARG A 49 -25.59 0.68 9.64
N VAL A 50 -24.45 0.79 10.31
CA VAL A 50 -24.40 0.83 11.78
C VAL A 50 -24.82 2.22 12.23
N THR A 51 -25.91 2.29 13.00
CA THR A 51 -26.45 3.54 13.54
C THR A 51 -26.65 3.44 15.05
N ARG A 52 -26.80 4.60 15.70
CA ARG A 52 -27.14 4.72 17.10
C ARG A 52 -28.34 5.63 17.29
N ALA A 53 -29.17 5.34 18.28
CA ALA A 53 -30.26 6.23 18.68
C ALA A 53 -29.73 7.35 19.57
N GLU A 54 -30.12 8.59 19.29
CA GLU A 54 -29.83 9.77 20.11
C GLU A 54 -31.15 10.54 20.32
N GLY A 55 -31.90 10.16 21.35
CA GLY A 55 -33.27 10.66 21.55
C GLY A 55 -34.19 10.20 20.42
N PRO A 56 -34.92 11.11 19.73
CA PRO A 56 -35.75 10.75 18.58
C PRO A 56 -34.95 10.53 17.28
N TYR A 57 -33.64 10.82 17.29
CA TYR A 57 -32.83 10.83 16.08
C TYR A 57 -32.09 9.52 15.86
N THR A 58 -32.03 9.08 14.61
CA THR A 58 -31.10 8.04 14.16
C THR A 58 -29.82 8.70 13.69
N VAL A 59 -28.68 8.27 14.23
CA VAL A 59 -27.38 8.85 13.94
C VAL A 59 -26.45 7.84 13.31
N MET A 60 -25.81 8.24 12.22
CA MET A 60 -24.71 7.51 11.59
C MET A 60 -23.41 8.25 11.86
N ASP A 61 -22.44 7.56 12.44
CA ASP A 61 -21.10 8.10 12.66
C ASP A 61 -20.19 7.74 11.48
N VAL A 62 -19.39 8.69 11.01
CA VAL A 62 -18.33 8.48 10.02
C VAL A 62 -17.04 9.12 10.48
N TYR A 63 -15.92 8.59 9.98
CA TYR A 63 -14.59 9.00 10.40
C TYR A 63 -13.74 9.38 9.20
N THR A 64 -12.89 10.38 9.34
CA THR A 64 -11.74 10.56 8.46
C THR A 64 -10.60 9.69 8.95
N ARG A 65 -9.67 9.37 8.05
CA ARG A 65 -8.58 8.42 8.32
C ARG A 65 -7.77 8.73 9.59
N GLY A 66 -7.48 10.01 9.86
CA GLY A 66 -6.71 10.44 11.03
C GLY A 66 -7.44 10.28 12.37
N TYR A 67 -8.77 10.19 12.34
CA TYR A 67 -9.62 9.99 13.53
C TYR A 67 -10.35 8.65 13.53
N LEU A 68 -10.05 7.75 12.58
CA LEU A 68 -10.59 6.41 12.55
C LEU A 68 -10.29 5.72 13.88
N PRO A 69 -11.23 5.03 14.56
CA PRO A 69 -10.93 4.25 15.75
C PRO A 69 -10.26 2.91 15.40
N GLU A 70 -9.79 2.16 16.40
CA GLU A 70 -9.39 0.77 16.19
C GLU A 70 -10.63 -0.13 15.98
N ALA A 71 -10.48 -1.18 15.20
CA ALA A 71 -11.50 -2.21 15.03
C ALA A 71 -11.67 -2.99 16.35
N THR A 72 -12.87 -3.50 16.58
CA THR A 72 -13.15 -4.36 17.74
C THR A 72 -13.06 -5.84 17.36
N TYR A 73 -12.92 -6.69 18.38
CA TYR A 73 -12.73 -8.13 18.23
C TYR A 73 -13.89 -8.89 18.89
N GLY A 74 -14.10 -10.13 18.44
CA GLY A 74 -15.09 -11.04 19.02
C GLY A 74 -16.50 -10.88 18.43
N PRO A 75 -17.53 -11.43 19.11
CA PRO A 75 -18.91 -11.34 18.66
C PRO A 75 -19.36 -9.88 18.54
N ASN A 76 -19.98 -9.52 17.42
CA ASN A 76 -20.37 -8.14 17.08
C ASN A 76 -19.18 -7.18 16.86
N ALA A 77 -18.03 -7.70 16.44
CA ALA A 77 -16.90 -6.90 16.01
C ALA A 77 -17.32 -5.84 14.96
N LEU A 78 -16.84 -4.62 15.16
CA LEU A 78 -16.95 -3.51 14.23
C LEU A 78 -15.62 -3.32 13.52
N VAL A 79 -15.70 -3.29 12.20
CA VAL A 79 -14.60 -2.97 11.28
C VAL A 79 -15.04 -1.77 10.44
N TYR A 80 -14.14 -1.20 9.65
CA TYR A 80 -14.43 0.03 8.92
C TYR A 80 -14.32 -0.18 7.43
N ASP A 81 -15.36 0.25 6.70
CA ASP A 81 -15.32 0.29 5.25
C ASP A 81 -15.33 1.72 4.74
N MET A 82 -14.69 1.90 3.58
CA MET A 82 -14.49 3.20 2.96
C MET A 82 -15.73 3.62 2.17
N CYS A 83 -16.07 4.89 2.26
CA CYS A 83 -17.15 5.51 1.51
C CYS A 83 -16.81 6.96 1.13
N THR A 84 -17.66 7.56 0.31
CA THR A 84 -17.58 8.99 -0.05
C THR A 84 -18.72 9.76 0.60
N VAL A 85 -18.56 11.08 0.71
CA VAL A 85 -19.66 11.97 1.13
C VAL A 85 -20.89 11.82 0.22
N LYS A 86 -20.69 11.46 -1.06
CA LYS A 86 -21.77 11.18 -2.00
C LYS A 86 -22.56 9.94 -1.61
N TRP A 87 -21.87 8.82 -1.35
CA TRP A 87 -22.52 7.57 -0.92
C TRP A 87 -23.30 7.75 0.40
N VAL A 88 -22.74 8.55 1.31
CA VAL A 88 -23.42 8.91 2.56
C VAL A 88 -24.64 9.77 2.26
N GLY A 89 -24.50 10.80 1.41
CA GLY A 89 -25.54 11.78 1.07
C GLY A 89 -26.72 11.26 0.23
N GLU A 90 -26.52 10.22 -0.57
CA GLU A 90 -27.54 9.72 -1.52
C GLU A 90 -28.30 8.48 -1.03
N GLY A 91 -27.85 7.85 0.06
CA GLY A 91 -28.41 6.57 0.55
C GLY A 91 -29.22 6.65 1.84
N TRP A 92 -29.86 7.78 2.12
CA TRP A 92 -30.64 7.98 3.34
C TRP A 92 -32.05 7.38 3.23
N PRO A 93 -32.46 6.50 4.16
CA PRO A 93 -33.82 5.97 4.17
C PRO A 93 -34.85 7.00 4.64
N GLU A 94 -34.48 7.95 5.52
CA GLU A 94 -35.39 8.92 6.12
C GLU A 94 -34.75 10.31 6.29
N TYR A 95 -35.59 11.35 6.32
CA TYR A 95 -35.20 12.76 6.41
C TYR A 95 -34.81 13.21 7.83
N GLU A 96 -34.98 12.35 8.85
CA GLU A 96 -34.68 12.66 10.26
C GLU A 96 -33.32 12.12 10.75
N TRP A 97 -32.56 11.49 9.86
CA TRP A 97 -31.24 10.94 10.19
C TRP A 97 -30.17 12.03 10.25
N TRP A 98 -29.18 11.81 11.11
CA TRP A 98 -28.02 12.67 11.25
C TRP A 98 -26.74 11.93 10.87
N LEU A 99 -25.85 12.64 10.18
CA LEU A 99 -24.46 12.26 10.05
C LEU A 99 -23.64 12.98 11.12
N VAL A 100 -22.79 12.26 11.85
CA VAL A 100 -21.78 12.86 12.72
C VAL A 100 -20.40 12.45 12.20
N VAL A 101 -19.61 13.45 11.82
CA VAL A 101 -18.26 13.25 11.30
C VAL A 101 -17.29 13.38 12.46
N ASN A 102 -16.42 12.39 12.67
CA ASN A 102 -15.40 12.35 13.72
C ASN A 102 -15.95 12.65 15.13
N PRO A 103 -16.95 11.86 15.62
CA PRO A 103 -17.54 12.05 16.94
C PRO A 103 -16.48 12.03 18.06
N GLY A 104 -16.64 12.90 19.06
CA GLY A 104 -15.74 13.03 20.21
C GLY A 104 -14.44 13.77 19.93
N THR A 105 -14.27 14.38 18.74
CA THR A 105 -13.02 15.03 18.34
C THR A 105 -13.13 16.56 18.21
N PRO A 106 -12.01 17.30 18.21
CA PRO A 106 -11.99 18.73 17.93
C PRO A 106 -12.53 19.14 16.56
N VAL A 107 -12.75 18.21 15.64
CA VAL A 107 -13.34 18.48 14.31
C VAL A 107 -14.77 17.96 14.16
N GLU A 108 -15.36 17.37 15.20
CA GLU A 108 -16.73 16.85 15.18
C GLU A 108 -17.72 17.82 14.52
N THR A 109 -18.42 17.37 13.48
CA THR A 109 -19.47 18.18 12.83
C THR A 109 -20.67 17.32 12.51
N ARG A 110 -21.87 17.89 12.70
CA ARG A 110 -23.15 17.19 12.50
C ARG A 110 -23.88 17.76 11.30
N PHE A 111 -24.47 16.89 10.49
CA PHE A 111 -25.26 17.27 9.32
C PHE A 111 -26.60 16.53 9.35
N ARG A 112 -27.69 17.24 9.07
CA ARG A 112 -28.96 16.57 8.78
C ARG A 112 -28.85 15.88 7.42
N SER A 113 -29.43 14.69 7.29
CA SER A 113 -29.42 13.92 6.04
C SER A 113 -29.91 14.75 4.85
N VAL A 114 -30.99 15.53 5.04
CA VAL A 114 -31.56 16.44 4.03
C VAL A 114 -30.58 17.51 3.53
N GLU A 115 -29.81 18.12 4.44
CA GLU A 115 -28.85 19.19 4.12
C GLU A 115 -27.65 18.63 3.39
N LEU A 116 -27.13 17.50 3.88
CA LEU A 116 -26.03 16.80 3.24
C LEU A 116 -26.41 16.35 1.83
N ALA A 117 -27.58 15.74 1.67
CA ALA A 117 -28.08 15.28 0.38
C ALA A 117 -28.26 16.43 -0.61
N ALA A 118 -28.82 17.56 -0.16
CA ALA A 118 -28.94 18.76 -0.98
C ALA A 118 -27.57 19.30 -1.42
N TRP A 119 -26.60 19.37 -0.50
CA TRP A 119 -25.25 19.82 -0.83
C TRP A 119 -24.55 18.89 -1.82
N VAL A 120 -24.62 17.57 -1.60
CA VAL A 120 -24.04 16.56 -2.50
C VAL A 120 -24.62 16.66 -3.89
N ARG A 121 -25.95 16.77 -4.03
CA ARG A 121 -26.59 16.93 -5.36
C ARG A 121 -26.11 18.19 -6.08
N ALA A 122 -25.96 19.30 -5.35
CA ALA A 122 -25.48 20.56 -5.93
C ALA A 122 -23.97 20.54 -6.24
N ASN A 123 -23.19 19.70 -5.57
CA ASN A 123 -21.72 19.67 -5.62
C ASN A 123 -21.17 18.31 -6.08
N ALA A 124 -21.94 17.50 -6.80
CA ALA A 124 -21.55 16.13 -7.16
C ALA A 124 -20.21 16.09 -7.93
N HIS A 125 -19.94 17.11 -8.76
CA HIS A 125 -18.69 17.29 -9.50
C HIS A 125 -17.46 17.56 -8.61
N ARG A 126 -17.65 17.89 -7.34
CA ARG A 126 -16.58 18.15 -6.36
C ARG A 126 -16.23 16.92 -5.55
N VAL A 127 -17.05 15.87 -5.60
CA VAL A 127 -16.79 14.63 -4.86
C VAL A 127 -15.85 13.76 -5.67
N ARG A 128 -14.68 13.46 -5.09
CA ARG A 128 -13.75 12.51 -5.68
C ARG A 128 -14.38 11.10 -5.66
N PRO A 129 -14.55 10.44 -6.82
CA PRO A 129 -15.00 9.05 -6.88
C PRO A 129 -13.99 8.09 -6.24
N LEU A 130 -14.46 6.99 -5.64
CA LEU A 130 -13.57 5.97 -5.07
C LEU A 130 -12.57 5.40 -6.09
N ALA A 131 -12.96 5.28 -7.36
CA ALA A 131 -12.09 4.78 -8.43
C ALA A 131 -10.90 5.71 -8.74
N ASP A 132 -10.98 6.97 -8.33
CA ASP A 132 -9.91 7.94 -8.52
C ASP A 132 -8.92 7.93 -7.33
N HIS A 133 -9.11 7.07 -6.33
CA HIS A 133 -8.19 6.87 -5.21
C HIS A 133 -7.06 5.91 -5.59
N GLY A 134 -5.86 6.17 -5.06
CA GLY A 134 -4.62 5.48 -5.40
C GLY A 134 -3.51 6.45 -5.78
N ASN A 135 -2.31 5.91 -5.98
CA ASN A 135 -1.17 6.64 -6.54
C ASN A 135 -0.83 7.97 -5.83
N ARG A 136 -0.96 7.99 -4.49
CA ARG A 136 -0.73 9.19 -3.67
C ARG A 136 0.03 8.86 -2.40
N LEU A 137 1.03 9.70 -2.09
CA LEU A 137 1.72 9.64 -0.81
C LEU A 137 0.84 10.20 0.32
N VAL A 138 0.62 9.39 1.35
CA VAL A 138 -0.12 9.77 2.55
C VAL A 138 0.77 9.56 3.79
N THR A 139 1.00 10.64 4.52
CA THR A 139 1.75 10.64 5.79
C THR A 139 0.82 11.10 6.91
N VAL A 140 0.66 10.28 7.96
CA VAL A 140 -0.15 10.64 9.12
C VAL A 140 0.75 11.28 10.18
N ARG A 141 0.50 12.53 10.58
CA ARG A 141 1.38 13.25 11.53
C ARG A 141 1.54 12.57 12.90
N THR A 142 0.55 11.78 13.32
CA THR A 142 0.59 11.04 14.60
C THR A 142 1.14 9.61 14.46
N GLY A 143 1.54 9.21 13.25
CA GLY A 143 2.15 7.90 12.99
C GLY A 143 3.65 7.84 13.33
N HIS A 144 4.29 6.75 12.94
CA HIS A 144 5.73 6.55 13.13
C HIS A 144 6.54 7.42 12.15
N LEU A 145 7.01 8.57 12.60
CA LEU A 145 7.83 9.47 11.79
C LEU A 145 9.34 9.22 11.91
N TYR A 146 9.75 8.52 12.98
CA TYR A 146 11.16 8.27 13.29
C TYR A 146 11.35 6.92 13.99
N GLY A 147 12.60 6.45 14.03
CA GLY A 147 13.01 5.22 14.70
C GLY A 147 12.84 3.95 13.86
N PRO A 148 13.16 2.77 14.42
CA PRO A 148 13.23 1.51 13.67
C PRO A 148 11.92 1.12 12.99
N MET A 149 10.77 1.38 13.64
CA MET A 149 9.46 1.07 13.06
C MET A 149 9.15 1.96 11.86
N ALA A 150 9.44 3.27 11.94
CA ALA A 150 9.25 4.19 10.80
C ALA A 150 10.14 3.77 9.62
N HIS A 151 11.40 3.43 9.90
CA HIS A 151 12.34 2.95 8.89
C HIS A 151 11.87 1.65 8.22
N ALA A 152 11.42 0.67 9.01
CA ALA A 152 10.87 -0.56 8.48
C ALA A 152 9.60 -0.34 7.64
N LEU A 153 8.69 0.51 8.10
CA LEU A 153 7.47 0.88 7.37
C LEU A 153 7.78 1.60 6.05
N ALA A 154 8.86 2.38 5.98
CA ALA A 154 9.27 3.09 4.77
C ALA A 154 9.63 2.15 3.60
N PHE A 155 10.02 0.90 3.87
CA PHE A 155 10.20 -0.11 2.82
C PHE A 155 8.86 -0.61 2.23
N GLY A 156 7.76 -0.51 2.98
CA GLY A 156 6.40 -0.79 2.47
C GLY A 156 5.76 0.39 1.75
N ALA A 157 6.40 1.56 1.74
CA ALA A 157 5.84 2.79 1.18
C ALA A 157 5.49 2.71 -0.31
N PRO A 158 6.23 2.00 -1.20
CA PRO A 158 5.84 1.88 -2.60
C PRO A 158 4.42 1.34 -2.79
N LEU A 159 4.07 0.26 -2.08
CA LEU A 159 2.71 -0.31 -2.18
C LEU A 159 1.68 0.55 -1.46
N ALA A 160 2.06 1.20 -0.36
CA ALA A 160 1.18 2.14 0.34
C ALA A 160 0.77 3.32 -0.57
N VAL A 161 1.71 3.89 -1.33
CA VAL A 161 1.46 4.97 -2.30
C VAL A 161 0.46 4.54 -3.37
N LEU A 162 0.67 3.35 -3.95
CA LEU A 162 -0.21 2.82 -5.00
C LEU A 162 -1.65 2.64 -4.50
N ASN A 163 -1.82 2.27 -3.23
CA ASN A 163 -3.13 2.08 -2.59
C ASN A 163 -3.68 3.33 -1.90
N GLU A 164 -2.99 4.48 -1.97
CA GLU A 164 -3.31 5.70 -1.19
C GLU A 164 -3.45 5.42 0.33
N ALA A 165 -2.78 4.38 0.82
CA ALA A 165 -2.72 4.05 2.23
C ALA A 165 -1.57 4.82 2.90
N PRO A 166 -1.69 5.22 4.19
CA PRO A 166 -0.59 5.83 4.88
C PRO A 166 0.61 4.90 4.96
N TRP A 167 1.82 5.42 4.76
CA TRP A 167 3.01 4.58 4.89
C TRP A 167 3.37 4.32 6.36
N ASN A 168 3.07 5.25 7.27
CA ASN A 168 3.67 5.30 8.61
C ASN A 168 2.78 4.84 9.78
N VAL A 169 1.76 4.03 9.52
CA VAL A 169 0.86 3.57 10.58
C VAL A 169 0.65 2.06 10.52
N LEU A 170 0.58 1.45 11.69
CA LEU A 170 0.22 0.05 11.88
C LEU A 170 -1.11 -0.03 12.64
N ARG A 171 -2.20 -0.15 11.89
CA ARG A 171 -3.59 -0.05 12.39
C ARG A 171 -4.42 -1.24 11.91
N THR A 172 -5.59 -1.43 12.50
CA THR A 172 -6.58 -2.43 12.05
C THR A 172 -7.29 -2.05 10.74
N THR A 173 -6.74 -1.12 9.96
CA THR A 173 -7.26 -0.73 8.65
C THR A 173 -6.08 -0.25 7.81
N PHE A 174 -5.86 -0.90 6.66
CA PHE A 174 -4.85 -0.48 5.68
C PHE A 174 -5.51 0.44 4.65
N THR A 175 -6.44 -0.09 3.85
CA THR A 175 -7.32 0.70 2.97
C THR A 175 -8.72 0.77 3.55
N SER A 176 -9.39 -0.38 3.64
CA SER A 176 -10.69 -0.61 4.27
C SER A 176 -10.84 -2.11 4.55
N TYR A 177 -11.70 -2.53 5.48
CA TYR A 177 -11.78 -3.96 5.82
C TYR A 177 -12.16 -4.84 4.62
N VAL A 178 -13.20 -4.47 3.86
CA VAL A 178 -13.65 -5.26 2.72
C VAL A 178 -12.58 -5.29 1.63
N THR A 179 -11.99 -4.13 1.28
CA THR A 179 -10.90 -4.08 0.30
C THR A 179 -9.69 -4.89 0.74
N ASP A 180 -9.25 -4.76 2.00
CA ASP A 180 -8.08 -5.44 2.53
C ASP A 180 -8.24 -6.98 2.50
N VAL A 181 -9.40 -7.48 2.93
CA VAL A 181 -9.69 -8.93 2.92
C VAL A 181 -9.88 -9.44 1.48
N THR A 182 -10.53 -8.68 0.61
CA THR A 182 -10.67 -9.04 -0.82
C THR A 182 -9.31 -9.13 -1.51
N VAL A 183 -8.41 -8.16 -1.29
CA VAL A 183 -7.04 -8.21 -1.84
C VAL A 183 -6.28 -9.42 -1.31
N LEU A 184 -6.35 -9.70 -0.01
CA LEU A 184 -5.73 -10.90 0.56
C LEU A 184 -6.25 -12.18 -0.10
N ARG A 185 -7.55 -12.30 -0.32
CA ARG A 185 -8.13 -13.49 -0.94
C ARG A 185 -7.78 -13.59 -2.42
N ASP A 186 -8.04 -12.55 -3.20
CA ASP A 186 -8.02 -12.60 -4.66
C ASP A 186 -6.60 -12.50 -5.23
N ASP A 187 -5.75 -11.66 -4.63
CA ASP A 187 -4.39 -11.42 -5.13
C ASP A 187 -3.34 -12.27 -4.41
N TRP A 188 -3.61 -12.69 -3.16
CA TRP A 188 -2.65 -13.43 -2.33
C TRP A 188 -3.07 -14.86 -2.00
N GLY A 189 -4.30 -15.28 -2.34
CA GLY A 189 -4.81 -16.61 -2.02
C GLY A 189 -4.96 -16.86 -0.52
N VAL A 190 -5.16 -15.80 0.27
CA VAL A 190 -5.25 -15.83 1.73
C VAL A 190 -6.69 -15.69 2.19
N SER A 191 -7.24 -16.76 2.75
CA SER A 191 -8.57 -16.79 3.40
C SER A 191 -8.50 -17.21 4.87
N SER A 192 -7.30 -17.58 5.35
CA SER A 192 -7.07 -18.09 6.70
C SER A 192 -5.76 -17.55 7.30
N ARG A 193 -5.60 -17.74 8.61
CA ARG A 193 -4.37 -17.36 9.32
C ARG A 193 -3.19 -18.21 8.86
N GLU A 194 -3.41 -19.48 8.58
CA GLU A 194 -2.39 -20.44 8.16
C GLU A 194 -1.84 -20.08 6.77
N GLU A 195 -2.72 -19.76 5.82
CA GLU A 195 -2.32 -19.29 4.49
C GLU A 195 -1.58 -17.96 4.57
N TRP A 196 -2.04 -17.02 5.40
CA TRP A 196 -1.35 -15.75 5.62
C TRP A 196 0.07 -15.97 6.19
N GLN A 197 0.22 -16.87 7.15
CA GLN A 197 1.54 -17.22 7.71
C GLN A 197 2.46 -17.84 6.65
N ALA A 198 1.92 -18.69 5.77
CA ALA A 198 2.68 -19.29 4.67
C ALA A 198 3.13 -18.22 3.65
N VAL A 199 2.26 -17.28 3.28
CA VAL A 199 2.60 -16.15 2.41
C VAL A 199 3.67 -15.27 3.06
N MET A 200 3.51 -14.91 4.33
CA MET A 200 4.50 -14.13 5.07
C MET A 200 5.86 -14.84 5.16
N ALA A 201 5.87 -16.16 5.42
CA ALA A 201 7.09 -16.94 5.48
C ALA A 201 7.79 -16.97 4.11
N SER A 202 7.03 -17.14 3.02
CA SER A 202 7.54 -17.11 1.66
C SER A 202 8.15 -15.75 1.32
N LEU A 203 7.46 -14.63 1.57
CA LEU A 203 8.00 -13.30 1.27
C LEU A 203 9.27 -12.94 2.06
N LEU A 204 9.47 -13.56 3.23
CA LEU A 204 10.65 -13.35 4.08
C LEU A 204 11.78 -14.37 3.79
N ASP A 205 11.53 -15.34 2.90
CA ASP A 205 12.52 -16.31 2.43
C ASP A 205 13.36 -15.67 1.32
N ASP A 206 14.69 -15.73 1.44
CA ASP A 206 15.62 -15.21 0.44
C ASP A 206 15.64 -16.03 -0.86
N LYS A 207 15.03 -17.21 -0.86
CA LYS A 207 14.86 -18.04 -2.06
C LYS A 207 13.55 -17.81 -2.79
N ALA A 208 12.59 -17.14 -2.14
CA ALA A 208 11.36 -16.73 -2.80
C ALA A 208 11.63 -15.51 -3.68
N GLY A 209 10.95 -15.45 -4.82
CA GLY A 209 11.05 -14.32 -5.75
C GLY A 209 10.89 -14.71 -7.21
N VAL A 210 11.25 -13.79 -8.11
CA VAL A 210 11.18 -14.01 -9.56
C VAL A 210 12.21 -15.08 -9.98
N PRO A 211 11.79 -16.22 -10.56
CA PRO A 211 12.68 -17.31 -10.92
C PRO A 211 13.85 -16.87 -11.81
N GLY A 212 15.06 -17.02 -11.28
CA GLY A 212 16.32 -16.74 -11.99
C GLY A 212 16.82 -15.30 -11.95
N ALA A 213 15.99 -14.33 -11.55
CA ALA A 213 16.41 -12.93 -11.46
C ALA A 213 17.53 -12.73 -10.41
N SER A 214 17.35 -13.26 -9.19
CA SER A 214 18.40 -13.17 -8.16
C SER A 214 19.70 -13.84 -8.61
N ALA A 215 19.65 -15.01 -9.26
CA ALA A 215 20.85 -15.68 -9.74
C ALA A 215 21.63 -14.85 -10.78
N VAL A 216 20.93 -14.23 -11.74
CA VAL A 216 21.55 -13.35 -12.74
C VAL A 216 22.17 -12.12 -12.08
N LEU A 217 21.46 -11.47 -11.15
CA LEU A 217 21.93 -10.27 -10.47
C LEU A 217 23.08 -10.57 -9.51
N ASP A 218 23.02 -11.67 -8.77
CA ASP A 218 24.08 -12.11 -7.85
C ASP A 218 25.38 -12.42 -8.60
N LEU A 219 25.28 -13.11 -9.75
CA LEU A 219 26.44 -13.36 -10.61
C LEU A 219 27.04 -12.03 -11.11
N ARG A 220 26.20 -11.12 -11.62
CA ARG A 220 26.64 -9.81 -12.10
C ARG A 220 27.31 -9.00 -11.00
N ASP A 221 26.71 -8.94 -9.81
CA ASP A 221 27.22 -8.17 -8.69
C ASP A 221 28.55 -8.76 -8.16
N GLY A 222 28.69 -10.09 -8.17
CA GLY A 222 29.95 -10.76 -7.88
C GLY A 222 31.08 -10.36 -8.84
N LEU A 223 30.79 -10.31 -10.14
CA LEU A 223 31.75 -9.87 -11.17
C LEU A 223 32.14 -8.39 -11.02
N VAL A 224 31.16 -7.51 -10.74
CA VAL A 224 31.44 -6.09 -10.50
C VAL A 224 32.36 -5.92 -9.28
N ARG A 225 32.10 -6.64 -8.18
CA ARG A 225 32.95 -6.61 -6.99
C ARG A 225 34.35 -7.16 -7.26
N GLN A 226 34.46 -8.24 -8.04
CA GLN A 226 35.74 -8.86 -8.38
C GLN A 226 36.61 -7.96 -9.26
N TRP A 227 36.01 -7.30 -10.25
CA TRP A 227 36.77 -6.51 -11.23
C TRP A 227 36.84 -5.01 -10.93
N GLY A 228 36.01 -4.52 -10.00
CA GLY A 228 35.93 -3.10 -9.66
C GLY A 228 35.43 -2.21 -10.82
N ARG A 229 34.70 -2.78 -11.78
CA ARG A 229 34.16 -2.07 -12.94
C ARG A 229 32.77 -2.59 -13.36
N PRO A 230 31.95 -1.79 -14.04
CA PRO A 230 30.68 -2.24 -14.60
C PRO A 230 30.84 -3.43 -15.56
N VAL A 231 29.84 -4.31 -15.55
CA VAL A 231 29.75 -5.47 -16.46
C VAL A 231 28.79 -5.13 -17.59
N ASP A 232 29.28 -5.20 -18.83
CA ASP A 232 28.49 -5.02 -20.06
C ASP A 232 27.66 -6.27 -20.40
N GLU A 233 26.71 -6.11 -21.34
CA GLU A 233 25.79 -7.18 -21.75
C GLU A 233 26.51 -8.45 -22.20
N ARG A 234 27.51 -8.30 -23.08
CA ARG A 234 28.21 -9.45 -23.64
C ARG A 234 28.93 -10.23 -22.55
N THR A 235 29.63 -9.52 -21.68
CA THR A 235 30.37 -10.09 -20.57
C THR A 235 29.45 -10.81 -19.58
N LEU A 236 28.26 -10.23 -19.30
CA LEU A 236 27.25 -10.90 -18.47
C LEU A 236 26.73 -12.19 -19.12
N ARG A 237 26.41 -12.18 -20.42
CA ARG A 237 25.95 -13.36 -21.15
C ARG A 237 27.01 -14.46 -21.16
N ASP A 238 28.26 -14.11 -21.47
CA ASP A 238 29.37 -15.06 -21.51
C ASP A 238 29.58 -15.70 -20.12
N ALA A 239 29.58 -14.89 -19.07
CA ALA A 239 29.70 -15.37 -17.70
C ALA A 239 28.52 -16.28 -17.27
N LEU A 240 27.29 -15.96 -17.68
CA LEU A 240 26.12 -16.81 -17.41
C LEU A 240 26.24 -18.17 -18.09
N VAL A 241 26.70 -18.21 -19.35
CA VAL A 241 26.91 -19.46 -20.09
C VAL A 241 28.00 -20.30 -19.43
N GLU A 242 29.12 -19.68 -19.05
CA GLU A 242 30.21 -20.35 -18.35
C GLU A 242 29.78 -20.89 -16.99
N TRP A 243 29.08 -20.07 -16.20
CA TRP A 243 28.54 -20.47 -14.90
C TRP A 243 27.55 -21.63 -15.03
N CYS A 244 26.60 -21.57 -15.98
CA CYS A 244 25.66 -22.67 -16.22
C CYS A 244 26.37 -23.97 -16.64
N ARG A 245 27.45 -23.87 -17.42
CA ARG A 245 28.28 -25.03 -17.80
C ARG A 245 29.00 -25.61 -16.58
N ALA A 246 29.57 -24.77 -15.73
CA ALA A 246 30.27 -25.18 -14.52
C ALA A 246 29.32 -25.89 -13.52
N GLU A 247 28.13 -25.33 -13.31
CA GLU A 247 27.08 -25.87 -12.44
C GLU A 247 26.28 -27.02 -13.08
N ARG A 248 26.60 -27.40 -14.32
CA ARG A 248 25.91 -28.46 -15.09
C ARG A 248 24.39 -28.28 -15.15
N LEU A 249 23.95 -27.04 -15.32
CA LEU A 249 22.53 -26.71 -15.38
C LEU A 249 21.89 -27.17 -16.71
N PRO A 250 20.61 -27.60 -16.69
CA PRO A 250 19.88 -27.95 -17.91
C PRO A 250 19.81 -26.81 -18.92
N TYR A 251 19.67 -27.16 -20.20
CA TYR A 251 19.58 -26.18 -21.29
C TYR A 251 18.45 -25.18 -21.08
N GLU A 252 17.30 -25.64 -20.59
CA GLU A 252 16.09 -24.85 -20.32
C GLU A 252 16.37 -23.79 -19.26
N ARG A 253 17.09 -24.15 -18.19
CA ARG A 253 17.45 -23.22 -17.12
C ARG A 253 18.46 -22.19 -17.58
N LYS A 254 19.44 -22.58 -18.40
CA LYS A 254 20.36 -21.63 -19.05
C LYS A 254 19.59 -20.64 -19.92
N GLN A 255 18.66 -21.12 -20.76
CA GLN A 255 17.85 -20.23 -21.61
C GLN A 255 17.00 -19.26 -20.78
N GLN A 256 16.40 -19.74 -19.68
CA GLN A 256 15.67 -18.90 -18.75
C GLN A 256 16.54 -17.75 -18.21
N TYR A 257 17.77 -18.03 -17.77
CA TYR A 257 18.66 -16.97 -17.25
C TYR A 257 19.07 -15.95 -18.30
N LEU A 258 19.30 -16.38 -19.56
CA LEU A 258 19.60 -15.46 -20.65
C LEU A 258 18.41 -14.54 -20.96
N VAL A 259 17.19 -15.09 -21.02
CA VAL A 259 15.97 -14.29 -21.23
C VAL A 259 15.77 -13.27 -20.10
N VAL A 260 15.98 -13.70 -18.84
CA VAL A 260 15.86 -12.81 -17.68
C VAL A 260 16.94 -11.72 -17.70
N ALA A 261 18.18 -12.05 -18.07
CA ALA A 261 19.26 -11.07 -18.20
C ALA A 261 18.92 -9.98 -19.22
N ASP A 262 18.38 -10.37 -20.37
CA ASP A 262 18.00 -9.44 -21.44
C ASP A 262 16.88 -8.50 -20.98
N LEU A 263 15.90 -9.05 -20.29
CA LEU A 263 14.79 -8.27 -19.73
C LEU A 263 15.27 -7.30 -18.64
N ILE A 264 16.18 -7.73 -17.77
CA ILE A 264 16.80 -6.85 -16.76
C ILE A 264 17.51 -5.68 -17.42
N LEU A 265 18.37 -5.94 -18.42
CA LEU A 265 19.12 -4.89 -19.10
C LEU A 265 18.20 -3.88 -19.79
N ARG A 266 17.12 -4.37 -20.42
CA ARG A 266 16.09 -3.53 -21.03
C ARG A 266 15.38 -2.63 -20.01
N TYR A 267 15.02 -3.15 -18.84
CA TYR A 267 14.44 -2.32 -17.78
C TYR A 267 15.43 -1.32 -17.21
N GLU A 268 16.68 -1.71 -17.00
CA GLU A 268 17.70 -0.80 -16.51
C GLU A 268 17.98 0.37 -17.47
N GLU A 269 17.97 0.11 -18.78
CA GLU A 269 18.05 1.17 -19.80
C GLU A 269 16.88 2.15 -19.65
N ARG A 270 15.66 1.62 -19.53
CA ARG A 270 14.47 2.45 -19.33
C ARG A 270 14.52 3.21 -18.01
N PHE A 271 14.95 2.58 -16.92
CA PHE A 271 15.09 3.21 -15.61
C PHE A 271 16.06 4.38 -15.65
N ARG A 272 17.17 4.26 -16.38
CA ARG A 272 18.11 5.35 -16.61
C ARG A 272 17.49 6.49 -17.42
N ALA A 273 16.72 6.17 -18.46
CA ALA A 273 16.03 7.17 -19.26
C ALA A 273 14.98 7.97 -18.45
N ASP A 274 14.28 7.31 -17.52
CA ASP A 274 13.19 7.90 -16.74
C ASP A 274 13.62 8.46 -15.37
N GLY A 275 14.91 8.36 -15.03
CA GLY A 275 15.52 8.93 -13.82
C GLY A 275 15.45 8.04 -12.56
N LEU A 276 15.01 6.79 -12.69
CA LEU A 276 14.92 5.82 -11.60
C LEU A 276 16.29 5.21 -11.24
N LEU A 277 17.20 5.15 -12.21
CA LEU A 277 18.60 4.76 -12.01
C LEU A 277 19.54 5.88 -12.48
N LEU A 278 20.67 6.04 -11.78
CA LEU A 278 21.76 6.91 -12.24
C LEU A 278 22.41 6.33 -13.52
N PRO A 279 23.04 7.17 -14.38
CA PRO A 279 23.54 6.74 -15.69
C PRO A 279 24.49 5.53 -15.68
N ASN A 280 25.29 5.35 -14.63
CA ASN A 280 26.23 4.24 -14.47
C ASN A 280 25.81 3.22 -13.41
N ALA A 281 24.61 3.37 -12.84
CA ALA A 281 24.08 2.46 -11.85
C ALA A 281 23.36 1.27 -12.50
N TYR A 282 23.32 0.18 -11.76
CA TYR A 282 22.64 -1.06 -12.10
C TYR A 282 21.87 -1.57 -10.88
N VAL A 283 20.88 -2.44 -11.09
CA VAL A 283 20.11 -3.03 -10.00
C VAL A 283 20.88 -4.20 -9.43
N ARG A 284 21.11 -4.21 -8.11
CA ARG A 284 21.90 -5.27 -7.43
C ARG A 284 21.05 -6.43 -6.94
N SER A 285 19.77 -6.18 -6.68
CA SER A 285 18.87 -7.19 -6.13
C SER A 285 17.42 -6.85 -6.44
N VAL A 286 16.58 -7.87 -6.53
CA VAL A 286 15.12 -7.73 -6.67
C VAL A 286 14.36 -8.09 -5.40
N HIS A 287 15.04 -8.50 -4.32
CA HIS A 287 14.39 -8.90 -3.05
C HIS A 287 13.57 -7.80 -2.37
N GLY A 288 13.78 -6.54 -2.79
CA GLY A 288 13.02 -5.40 -2.29
C GLY A 288 11.55 -5.54 -2.64
N TRP A 289 11.24 -6.19 -3.76
CA TRP A 289 9.88 -6.53 -4.16
C TRP A 289 9.18 -7.43 -3.13
N ASP A 290 9.85 -8.46 -2.64
CA ASP A 290 9.24 -9.40 -1.69
C ASP A 290 9.23 -8.81 -0.27
N TYR A 291 10.35 -8.27 0.19
CA TYR A 291 10.45 -7.69 1.53
C TYR A 291 9.60 -6.43 1.70
N GLY A 292 9.53 -5.56 0.68
CA GLY A 292 8.65 -4.39 0.69
C GLY A 292 7.17 -4.78 0.71
N ARG A 293 6.78 -5.85 -0.01
CA ARG A 293 5.43 -6.40 0.09
C ARG A 293 5.17 -7.08 1.43
N ALA A 294 6.16 -7.74 2.04
CA ALA A 294 6.02 -8.35 3.36
C ALA A 294 5.59 -7.33 4.42
N VAL A 295 6.08 -6.08 4.34
CA VAL A 295 5.60 -4.98 5.20
C VAL A 295 4.10 -4.74 5.02
N SER A 296 3.60 -4.74 3.79
CA SER A 296 2.17 -4.53 3.50
C SER A 296 1.32 -5.72 3.89
N VAL A 297 1.78 -6.95 3.62
CA VAL A 297 1.08 -8.19 4.01
C VAL A 297 1.02 -8.35 5.53
N ALA A 298 2.04 -7.91 6.26
CA ALA A 298 1.99 -7.84 7.73
C ALA A 298 0.89 -6.87 8.21
N ARG A 299 0.75 -5.71 7.55
CA ARG A 299 -0.29 -4.72 7.87
C ARG A 299 -1.69 -5.20 7.49
N TRP A 300 -1.85 -5.85 6.34
CA TRP A 300 -3.10 -6.49 5.95
C TRP A 300 -3.48 -7.63 6.90
N GLY A 301 -2.51 -8.41 7.38
CA GLY A 301 -2.74 -9.42 8.41
C GLY A 301 -3.36 -8.85 9.69
N LEU A 302 -2.88 -7.69 10.14
CA LEU A 302 -3.47 -6.99 11.28
C LEU A 302 -4.87 -6.42 10.96
N ALA A 303 -5.04 -5.80 9.78
CA ALA A 303 -6.31 -5.23 9.35
C ALA A 303 -7.42 -6.27 9.17
N ALA A 304 -7.07 -7.45 8.66
CA ALA A 304 -7.96 -8.60 8.50
C ALA A 304 -8.11 -9.43 9.79
N GLN A 305 -7.51 -9.01 10.91
CA GLN A 305 -7.52 -9.71 12.19
C GLN A 305 -6.94 -11.15 12.14
N LEU A 306 -5.98 -11.41 11.24
CA LEU A 306 -5.27 -12.68 11.12
C LEU A 306 -4.07 -12.79 12.08
N CYS A 307 -3.59 -11.65 12.59
CA CYS A 307 -2.57 -11.57 13.62
C CYS A 307 -2.83 -10.41 14.58
N ASP A 308 -2.14 -10.44 15.73
CA ASP A 308 -2.13 -9.32 16.67
C ASP A 308 -1.10 -8.25 16.28
N ARG A 309 -1.18 -7.09 16.95
CA ARG A 309 -0.28 -5.96 16.70
C ARG A 309 1.18 -6.33 16.93
N ALA A 310 1.49 -7.05 18.02
CA ALA A 310 2.86 -7.42 18.36
C ALA A 310 3.51 -8.29 17.27
N THR A 311 2.76 -9.25 16.72
CA THR A 311 3.20 -10.11 15.62
C THR A 311 3.43 -9.28 14.36
N ALA A 312 2.50 -8.37 14.03
CA ALA A 312 2.63 -7.51 12.86
C ALA A 312 3.86 -6.58 12.97
N GLU A 313 4.11 -5.98 14.14
CA GLU A 313 5.30 -5.16 14.41
C GLU A 313 6.59 -5.94 14.21
N GLN A 314 6.68 -7.15 14.76
CA GLN A 314 7.86 -8.02 14.61
C GLN A 314 8.13 -8.37 13.14
N LEU A 315 7.09 -8.68 12.38
CA LEU A 315 7.21 -9.02 10.95
C LEU A 315 7.63 -7.82 10.11
N VAL A 316 7.07 -6.63 10.39
CA VAL A 316 7.47 -5.38 9.73
C VAL A 316 8.94 -5.08 10.01
N LEU A 317 9.38 -5.15 11.27
CA LEU A 317 10.77 -4.92 11.66
C LEU A 317 11.72 -5.95 11.00
N ARG A 318 11.32 -7.22 10.94
CA ARG A 318 12.11 -8.27 10.27
C ARG A 318 12.25 -7.99 8.77
N ALA A 319 11.16 -7.64 8.09
CA ALA A 319 11.19 -7.28 6.67
C ALA A 319 12.09 -6.06 6.42
N GLY A 320 11.98 -5.03 7.27
CA GLY A 320 12.82 -3.84 7.20
C GLY A 320 14.31 -4.15 7.39
N ALA A 321 14.66 -5.02 8.34
CA ALA A 321 16.04 -5.46 8.56
C ALA A 321 16.62 -6.22 7.35
N LEU A 322 15.81 -7.08 6.72
CA LEU A 322 16.21 -7.80 5.50
C LEU A 322 16.43 -6.86 4.32
N CYS A 323 15.56 -5.85 4.13
CA CYS A 323 15.78 -4.80 3.15
C CYS A 323 17.08 -4.03 3.44
N HIS A 324 17.25 -3.54 4.67
CA HIS A 324 18.40 -2.71 5.03
C HIS A 324 19.73 -3.46 4.84
N ALA A 325 19.79 -4.76 5.13
CA ALA A 325 20.98 -5.57 4.92
C ALA A 325 21.35 -5.77 3.43
N ARG A 326 20.40 -5.60 2.52
CA ARG A 326 20.57 -5.91 1.08
C ARG A 326 20.82 -4.67 0.21
N TYR A 327 20.22 -3.54 0.56
CA TYR A 327 20.34 -2.29 -0.19
C TYR A 327 21.23 -1.29 0.54
N THR A 328 21.75 -0.27 -0.15
CA THR A 328 22.62 0.76 0.49
C THR A 328 22.06 2.17 0.42
N SER A 329 20.89 2.36 -0.18
CA SER A 329 20.17 3.65 -0.22
C SER A 329 18.71 3.42 -0.58
N TRP A 330 17.85 4.42 -0.33
CA TRP A 330 16.45 4.38 -0.78
C TRP A 330 16.32 4.26 -2.31
N LEU A 331 17.20 4.91 -3.08
CA LEU A 331 17.20 4.82 -4.54
C LEU A 331 17.52 3.40 -5.03
N ASP A 332 18.51 2.78 -4.40
CA ASP A 332 18.90 1.40 -4.70
C ASP A 332 17.81 0.39 -4.31
N PHE A 333 17.18 0.57 -3.13
CA PHE A 333 15.98 -0.18 -2.76
C PHE A 333 14.85 0.01 -3.77
N SER A 334 14.56 1.25 -4.16
CA SER A 334 13.50 1.56 -5.11
C SER A 334 13.75 0.91 -6.46
N ALA A 335 14.98 0.91 -6.96
CA ALA A 335 15.32 0.28 -8.22
C ALA A 335 15.13 -1.25 -8.16
N GLY A 336 15.54 -1.88 -7.05
CA GLY A 336 15.31 -3.30 -6.82
C GLY A 336 13.83 -3.66 -6.70
N TYR A 337 13.05 -2.86 -5.98
CA TYR A 337 11.60 -3.03 -5.83
C TYR A 337 10.89 -2.95 -7.19
N VAL A 338 11.17 -1.90 -7.96
CA VAL A 338 10.50 -1.69 -9.25
C VAL A 338 10.93 -2.77 -10.25
N LEU A 339 12.21 -3.13 -10.33
CA LEU A 339 12.64 -4.23 -11.20
C LEU A 339 11.95 -5.54 -10.83
N GLY A 340 11.90 -5.89 -9.53
CA GLY A 340 11.23 -7.10 -9.08
C GLY A 340 9.75 -7.14 -9.45
N ARG A 341 9.04 -6.01 -9.30
CA ARG A 341 7.64 -5.88 -9.75
C ARG A 341 7.50 -6.05 -11.26
N MET A 342 8.39 -5.45 -12.04
CA MET A 342 8.34 -5.48 -13.51
C MET A 342 8.61 -6.87 -14.06
N LEU A 343 9.57 -7.59 -13.49
CA LEU A 343 9.83 -8.98 -13.85
C LEU A 343 8.70 -9.92 -13.42
N HIS A 344 7.91 -9.55 -12.41
CA HIS A 344 6.78 -10.34 -11.94
C HIS A 344 5.50 -10.14 -12.78
N PHE A 345 5.24 -8.92 -13.27
CA PHE A 345 3.96 -8.59 -13.92
C PHE A 345 4.02 -8.04 -15.34
N ASP A 346 5.06 -7.29 -15.72
CA ASP A 346 5.01 -6.42 -16.91
C ASP A 346 5.63 -7.08 -18.16
N ASN A 347 6.58 -8.01 -17.99
CA ASN A 347 7.19 -8.76 -19.10
C ASN A 347 7.77 -7.91 -20.27
N GLY A 348 8.09 -6.64 -20.01
CA GLY A 348 8.76 -5.73 -20.95
C GLY A 348 7.80 -4.86 -21.77
N GLU A 349 6.56 -4.67 -21.32
CA GLU A 349 5.54 -3.88 -22.01
C GLU A 349 5.61 -2.39 -21.65
N PHE A 350 6.17 -2.04 -20.50
CA PHE A 350 6.19 -0.68 -19.95
C PHE A 350 4.78 -0.07 -19.81
N GLY A 351 3.82 -0.90 -19.38
CA GLY A 351 2.42 -0.52 -19.25
C GLY A 351 2.10 0.25 -17.99
N GLU A 352 0.83 0.21 -17.58
CA GLU A 352 0.33 0.90 -16.39
C GLU A 352 1.12 0.54 -15.11
N ARG A 353 1.50 -0.73 -14.96
CA ARG A 353 2.32 -1.20 -13.83
C ARG A 353 3.66 -0.48 -13.76
N TYR A 354 4.30 -0.22 -14.90
CA TYR A 354 5.55 0.53 -14.96
C TYR A 354 5.32 2.00 -14.61
N THR A 355 4.33 2.65 -15.22
CA THR A 355 4.04 4.07 -14.96
C THR A 355 3.65 4.34 -13.51
N ASP A 356 2.86 3.45 -12.91
CA ASP A 356 2.50 3.51 -11.49
C ASP A 356 3.73 3.37 -10.59
N SER A 357 4.63 2.44 -10.91
CA SER A 357 5.86 2.23 -10.15
C SER A 357 6.80 3.42 -10.23
N LEU A 358 6.91 4.04 -11.42
CA LEU A 358 7.68 5.24 -11.65
C LEU A 358 7.08 6.45 -10.91
N LEU A 359 5.76 6.57 -10.89
CA LEU A 359 5.07 7.59 -10.11
C LEU A 359 5.33 7.43 -8.61
N ALA A 360 5.19 6.20 -8.08
CA ALA A 360 5.46 5.92 -6.67
C ALA A 360 6.92 6.22 -6.31
N HIS A 361 7.88 5.86 -7.19
CA HIS A 361 9.28 6.23 -7.03
C HIS A 361 9.46 7.75 -6.90
N ARG A 362 8.91 8.53 -7.84
CA ARG A 362 9.02 10.00 -7.84
C ARG A 362 8.40 10.62 -6.58
N LEU A 363 7.19 10.19 -6.21
CA LEU A 363 6.54 10.66 -5.00
C LEU A 363 7.41 10.38 -3.76
N LEU A 364 8.03 9.21 -3.68
CA LEU A 364 8.86 8.87 -2.53
C LEU A 364 10.22 9.56 -2.54
N VAL A 365 10.79 9.92 -3.69
CA VAL A 365 12.07 10.65 -3.74
C VAL A 365 11.88 12.16 -3.53
N ASP A 366 10.84 12.74 -4.13
CA ASP A 366 10.72 14.18 -4.30
C ASP A 366 9.79 14.83 -3.28
N GLU A 367 8.71 14.17 -2.85
CA GLU A 367 7.69 14.80 -2.02
C GLU A 367 8.19 15.11 -0.61
N ALA A 368 7.87 16.31 -0.14
CA ALA A 368 8.33 16.83 1.14
C ALA A 368 7.89 15.98 2.34
N GLU A 369 6.78 15.25 2.28
CA GLU A 369 6.29 14.41 3.39
C GLU A 369 6.77 12.95 3.29
N SER A 370 7.67 12.65 2.34
CA SER A 370 8.14 11.28 2.09
C SER A 370 9.05 10.76 3.20
N PRO A 371 8.92 9.47 3.58
CA PRO A 371 9.88 8.84 4.49
C PRO A 371 11.30 8.85 3.94
N TRP A 372 11.50 8.70 2.63
CA TRP A 372 12.85 8.56 2.05
C TRP A 372 13.65 9.88 2.04
N ARG A 373 12.99 11.01 2.35
CA ARG A 373 13.64 12.31 2.53
C ARG A 373 14.07 12.58 3.97
N HIS A 374 13.29 12.09 4.94
CA HIS A 374 13.48 12.44 6.37
C HIS A 374 14.06 11.31 7.21
N ILE A 375 13.92 10.07 6.77
CA ILE A 375 14.52 8.92 7.41
C ILE A 375 15.82 8.62 6.69
N ALA A 376 16.93 8.76 7.42
CA ALA A 376 18.23 8.31 6.92
C ALA A 376 18.17 6.82 6.58
N TYR A 377 18.84 6.44 5.49
CA TYR A 377 18.88 5.06 5.05
C TYR A 377 19.53 4.13 6.08
#